data_AF-A0A235J4L7-F1
#
_entry.id   AF-A0A235J4L7-F1
#
_cell.length_a   1.000
_cell.length_b   1.000
_cell.length_c   1.000
_cell.angle_alpha   90.00
_cell.angle_beta   90.00
_cell.angle_gamma   90.00
#
_symmetry.space_group_name_H-M   'P 1'
#
loop_
_entity.id
_entity.type
_entity.pdbx_description
1 polymer ?
#
loop_
_entity_poly.entity_id
_entity_poly.type
_entity_poly.pdbx_seq_one_letter_code
_entity_poly.pdbx_strand_id
1 'polypeptide(L)'
;MKDLKALQSTPYYETIKVLAFEEIPQIANFEEITNIKKLQGYDDIYRIRIGDYRIGIIFDGETVIFQRVLHRKDIYRYFPK
;
A
#
# COMPACT_ATOMS: atom_id res chain seq x y z
N MET A 1 -4.84 8.33 6.45
CA MET A 1 -5.42 7.89 7.74
C MET A 1 -6.90 7.47 7.66
N LYS A 2 -7.76 8.11 6.84
CA LYS A 2 -9.19 7.73 6.72
C LYS A 2 -9.39 6.30 6.19
N ASP A 3 -8.65 5.92 5.15
CA ASP A 3 -8.74 4.59 4.52
C ASP A 3 -8.43 3.46 5.51
N LEU A 4 -7.34 3.58 6.27
CA LEU A 4 -6.98 2.58 7.28
C LEU A 4 -8.01 2.49 8.41
N LYS A 5 -8.60 3.62 8.83
CA LYS A 5 -9.68 3.61 9.82
C LYS A 5 -10.94 2.91 9.30
N ALA A 6 -11.25 3.03 8.01
CA ALA A 6 -12.40 2.35 7.40
C ALA A 6 -12.25 0.81 7.38
N LEU A 7 -11.02 0.30 7.59
CA LEU A 7 -10.73 -1.12 7.65
C LEU A 7 -10.89 -1.72 9.04
N GLN A 8 -11.11 -0.94 10.10
CA GLN A 8 -11.08 -1.42 11.50
C GLN A 8 -11.97 -2.65 11.78
N SER A 9 -13.08 -2.80 11.06
CA SER A 9 -14.00 -3.94 11.19
C SER A 9 -13.68 -5.11 10.26
N THR A 10 -12.58 -5.05 9.51
CA THR A 10 -12.17 -6.07 8.52
C THR A 10 -10.98 -6.86 9.06
N PRO A 11 -10.81 -8.13 8.64
CA PRO A 11 -9.66 -8.94 9.06
C PRO A 11 -8.32 -8.39 8.55
N TYR A 12 -8.33 -7.40 7.65
CA TYR A 12 -7.13 -6.83 7.05
C TYR A 12 -6.55 -5.64 7.83
N TYR A 13 -7.28 -5.10 8.81
CA TYR A 13 -6.83 -3.91 9.55
C TYR A 13 -5.45 -4.13 10.18
N GLU A 14 -5.30 -5.17 10.99
CA GLU A 14 -4.07 -5.37 11.74
C GLU A 14 -2.91 -5.73 10.82
N THR A 15 -3.14 -6.59 9.81
CA THR A 15 -2.11 -6.92 8.81
C THR A 15 -1.60 -5.67 8.07
N ILE A 16 -2.50 -4.80 7.62
CA ILE A 16 -2.12 -3.58 6.90
C ILE A 16 -1.40 -2.60 7.83
N LYS A 17 -1.86 -2.49 9.07
CA LYS A 17 -1.26 -1.61 10.08
C LYS A 17 0.16 -2.08 10.44
N VAL A 18 0.36 -3.35 10.76
CA VAL A 18 1.68 -3.93 11.07
C VAL A 18 2.62 -3.76 9.89
N LEU A 19 2.17 -4.09 8.66
CA LEU A 19 2.99 -3.91 7.47
C LEU A 19 3.45 -2.44 7.31
N ALA A 20 2.53 -1.48 7.46
CA ALA A 20 2.82 -0.07 7.19
C ALA A 20 3.65 0.62 8.29
N PHE A 21 3.48 0.23 9.54
CA PHE A 21 4.09 0.94 10.69
C PHE A 21 5.23 0.17 11.37
N GLU A 22 5.35 -1.13 11.12
CA GLU A 22 6.36 -1.97 11.78
C GLU A 22 7.27 -2.67 10.77
N GLU A 23 6.73 -3.30 9.72
CA GLU A 23 7.57 -4.05 8.78
C GLU A 23 8.28 -3.13 7.77
N ILE A 24 7.54 -2.32 7.01
CA ILE A 24 8.11 -1.46 5.97
C ILE A 24 9.13 -0.44 6.53
N PRO A 25 8.95 0.16 7.71
CA PRO A 25 9.98 1.03 8.28
C PRO A 25 11.30 0.34 8.65
N GLN A 26 11.35 -0.99 8.71
CA GLN A 26 12.53 -1.76 9.09
C GLN A 26 13.27 -2.40 7.91
N ILE A 27 12.71 -2.37 6.70
CA ILE A 27 13.38 -2.92 5.52
C ILE A 27 14.54 -2.00 5.08
N ALA A 28 15.65 -2.62 4.68
CA ALA A 28 16.78 -1.88 4.12
C ALA A 28 16.57 -1.59 2.63
N ASN A 29 15.93 -2.52 1.91
CA ASN A 29 15.69 -2.40 0.47
C ASN A 29 14.20 -2.51 0.16
N PHE A 30 13.73 -1.61 -0.71
CA PHE A 30 12.34 -1.59 -1.18
C PHE A 30 11.91 -2.87 -1.90
N GLU A 31 12.86 -3.60 -2.49
CA GLU A 31 12.64 -4.87 -3.18
C GLU A 31 12.26 -6.01 -2.23
N GLU A 32 12.50 -5.85 -0.92
CA GLU A 32 12.13 -6.83 0.11
C GLU A 32 10.63 -6.83 0.39
N ILE A 33 9.90 -5.79 -0.01
CA ILE A 33 8.45 -5.72 0.17
C ILE A 33 7.78 -6.78 -0.70
N THR A 34 7.26 -7.83 -0.06
CA THR A 34 6.53 -8.87 -0.78
C THR A 34 5.23 -8.33 -1.39
N ASN A 35 4.81 -8.94 -2.51
CA ASN A 35 3.56 -8.59 -3.20
C ASN A 35 3.45 -7.14 -3.69
N ILE A 36 4.56 -6.44 -3.81
CA ILE A 36 4.65 -5.13 -4.44
C ILE A 36 4.71 -5.23 -5.96
N LYS A 37 4.08 -4.28 -6.66
CA LYS A 37 4.21 -4.14 -8.11
C LYS A 37 4.18 -2.67 -8.52
N LYS A 38 5.13 -2.27 -9.37
CA LYS A 38 5.12 -0.95 -10.02
C LYS A 38 3.90 -0.82 -10.94
N LEU A 39 3.22 0.31 -10.90
CA LEU A 39 2.12 0.58 -11.83
C LEU A 39 2.65 0.97 -13.20
N GLN A 40 2.01 0.48 -14.26
CA GLN A 40 2.40 0.82 -15.63
C GLN A 40 2.06 2.29 -15.91
N GLY A 41 2.98 2.99 -16.55
CA GLY A 41 2.81 4.41 -16.91
C GLY A 41 3.14 5.41 -15.80
N TYR A 42 3.72 4.94 -14.68
CA TYR A 42 4.15 5.78 -13.57
C TYR A 42 5.57 5.41 -13.13
N ASP A 43 6.37 6.41 -12.76
CA ASP A 43 7.79 6.21 -12.45
C ASP A 43 8.05 5.83 -11.01
N ASP A 44 7.23 6.33 -10.09
CA ASP A 44 7.40 6.27 -8.64
C ASP A 44 6.19 5.64 -7.93
N ILE A 45 5.19 5.17 -8.67
CA ILE A 45 3.94 4.63 -8.10
C ILE A 45 3.93 3.11 -8.09
N TYR A 46 3.65 2.55 -6.91
CA TYR A 46 3.60 1.12 -6.67
C TYR A 46 2.32 0.73 -5.93
N ARG A 47 2.07 -0.58 -5.93
CA ARG A 47 0.92 -1.17 -5.25
C ARG A 47 1.30 -2.44 -4.53
N ILE A 48 0.99 -2.54 -3.24
CA ILE A 48 1.12 -3.76 -2.45
C ILE A 48 -0.24 -4.47 -2.42
N ARG A 49 -0.25 -5.78 -2.70
CA ARG A 49 -1.47 -6.61 -2.63
C ARG A 49 -1.57 -7.31 -1.28
N ILE A 50 -2.72 -7.17 -0.62
CA ILE A 50 -3.04 -7.89 0.63
C ILE A 50 -4.47 -8.41 0.53
N GLY A 51 -4.63 -9.71 0.25
CA GLY A 51 -5.93 -10.33 0.03
C GLY A 51 -6.77 -9.57 -1.01
N ASP A 52 -7.90 -9.02 -0.58
CA ASP A 52 -8.82 -8.21 -1.38
C ASP A 52 -8.56 -6.71 -1.36
N TYR A 53 -7.59 -6.25 -0.57
CA TYR A 53 -7.17 -4.86 -0.49
C TYR A 53 -5.88 -4.62 -1.26
N ARG A 54 -5.68 -3.36 -1.64
CA ARG A 54 -4.47 -2.89 -2.29
C ARG A 54 -4.06 -1.58 -1.65
N ILE A 55 -2.78 -1.48 -1.34
CA ILE A 55 -2.15 -0.30 -0.78
C ILE A 55 -1.46 0.41 -1.94
N GLY A 56 -1.85 1.64 -2.23
CA GLY A 56 -1.16 2.51 -3.17
C GLY A 56 -0.05 3.26 -2.45
N ILE A 57 1.18 3.14 -2.95
CA ILE A 57 2.35 3.81 -2.39
C ILE A 57 3.11 4.56 -3.46
N ILE A 58 3.79 5.62 -3.05
CA ILE A 58 4.77 6.35 -3.86
C ILE A 58 6.14 6.07 -3.23
N PHE A 59 7.13 5.77 -4.06
CA PHE A 59 8.52 5.58 -3.64
C PHE A 59 9.44 6.38 -4.57
N ASP A 60 10.10 7.38 -4.00
CA ASP A 60 11.00 8.30 -4.72
C ASP A 60 12.48 7.89 -4.66
N GLY A 61 12.78 6.73 -4.05
CA GLY A 61 14.14 6.22 -3.85
C GLY A 61 14.62 6.27 -2.40
N GLU A 62 14.08 7.19 -1.59
CA GLU A 62 14.44 7.34 -0.17
C GLU A 62 13.22 7.26 0.75
N THR A 63 12.06 7.74 0.26
CA THR A 63 10.84 7.89 1.06
C THR A 63 9.73 7.02 0.51
N VAL A 64 9.07 6.26 1.39
CA VAL A 64 7.83 5.54 1.08
C VAL A 64 6.63 6.33 1.60
N ILE A 65 5.74 6.72 0.70
CA ILE A 65 4.50 7.45 1.04
C ILE A 65 3.31 6.52 0.83
N PHE A 66 2.60 6.21 1.91
CA PHE A 66 1.33 5.46 1.86
C PHE A 66 0.17 6.38 1.46
N GLN A 67 -0.28 6.30 0.21
CA GLN A 67 -1.27 7.24 -0.32
C GLN A 67 -2.72 6.76 -0.11
N ARG A 68 -2.99 5.47 -0.34
CA ARG A 68 -4.34 4.89 -0.32
C ARG A 68 -4.34 3.46 0.17
N VAL A 69 -5.45 3.05 0.81
CA VAL A 69 -5.73 1.64 1.10
C VAL A 69 -7.17 1.34 0.69
N LEU A 70 -7.35 0.62 -0.41
CA LEU A 70 -8.67 0.45 -1.03
C LEU A 70 -8.93 -1.02 -1.36
N HIS A 71 -10.21 -1.41 -1.31
CA HIS A 71 -10.63 -2.71 -1.79
C HIS A 71 -10.39 -2.81 -3.31
N ARG A 72 -10.16 -4.01 -3.84
CA ARG A 72 -9.84 -4.26 -5.26
C ARG A 72 -10.81 -3.65 -6.25
N LYS A 73 -12.09 -3.56 -5.86
CA LYS A 73 -13.19 -3.02 -6.66
C LYS A 73 -13.14 -1.50 -6.78
N ASP A 74 -12.50 -0.83 -5.82
CA ASP A 74 -12.49 0.62 -5.68
C ASP A 74 -11.17 1.23 -6.16
N ILE A 75 -10.04 0.53 -6.00
CA ILE A 75 -8.72 1.12 -6.27
C ILE A 75 -8.57 1.65 -7.70
N TYR A 76 -9.10 0.95 -8.70
CA TYR A 76 -9.01 1.37 -10.11
C TYR A 76 -9.81 2.64 -10.43
N ARG A 77 -10.75 3.04 -9.56
CA ARG A 77 -11.52 4.28 -9.71
C ARG A 77 -10.80 5.49 -9.12
N TYR A 78 -9.99 5.27 -8.08
CA TYR A 78 -9.49 6.32 -7.20
C TYR A 78 -7.97 6.40 -7.08
N PHE A 79 -7.24 5.49 -7.71
CA PHE A 79 -5.78 5.48 -7.72
C PHE A 79 -5.29 4.96 -9.08
N PRO A 80 -4.26 5.58 -9.68
CA PRO A 80 -3.42 6.67 -9.17
C PRO A 80 -3.86 8.07 -9.65
N LYS A 81 -5.18 8.34 -9.65
CA LYS A 81 -5.73 9.67 -10.00
C LYS A 81 -5.50 10.71 -8.91
#